data_AF-A0A345EEB3-F1
#
_entry.id   AF-A0A345EEB3-F1
#
_cell.length_a   1.000
_cell.length_b   1.000
_cell.length_c   1.000
_cell.angle_alpha   90.00
_cell.angle_beta   90.00
_cell.angle_gamma   90.00
#
_symmetry.space_group_name_H-M   'P 1'
#
loop_
_entity.id
_entity.type
_entity.pdbx_description
1 polymer ?
#
loop_
_entity_poly.entity_id
_entity_poly.type
_entity_poly.pdbx_seq_one_letter_code
_entity_poly.pdbx_strand_id
1 'polypeptide(L)'
;MAIVIVWALWHVPLFLMPGISQAGTPFWLYAPVVVGISVMASWLYNAAGGRVIVPVVVHTLSNAVSVTAATGVVGGEVVSQIVLLVVVWVIVAILVWRYGTERLASKPLPDGGLDFVSPTESKGLNAPE
;
A
#
# COMPACT_ATOMS: atom_id res chain seq x y z
N MET A 1 -1.62 4.96 -8.13
CA MET A 1 -0.17 5.13 -7.87
C MET A 1 0.14 6.19 -6.83
N ALA A 2 -0.52 7.37 -6.82
CA ALA A 2 -0.26 8.42 -5.84
C ALA A 2 -0.26 7.95 -4.37
N ILE A 3 -1.25 7.16 -3.97
CA ILE A 3 -1.37 6.62 -2.59
C ILE A 3 -0.15 5.77 -2.20
N VAL A 4 0.39 4.96 -3.12
CA VAL A 4 1.55 4.10 -2.85
C VAL A 4 2.81 4.93 -2.63
N ILE A 5 2.97 6.01 -3.39
CA ILE A 5 4.10 6.94 -3.24
C ILE A 5 4.02 7.67 -1.89
N VAL A 6 2.84 8.23 -1.57
CA VAL A 6 2.60 8.90 -0.29
C VAL A 6 2.87 7.94 0.87
N TRP A 7 2.40 6.70 0.76
CA TRP A 7 2.61 5.70 1.78
C TRP A 7 4.09 5.31 1.93
N ALA A 8 4.83 5.09 0.83
CA ALA A 8 6.26 4.83 0.90
C ALA A 8 7.03 5.98 1.57
N LEU A 9 6.73 7.22 1.19
CA LEU A 9 7.36 8.42 1.76
C LEU A 9 6.99 8.64 3.24
N TRP A 10 5.79 8.26 3.66
CA TRP A 10 5.37 8.34 5.06
C TRP A 10 6.27 7.53 6.01
N HIS A 11 6.96 6.49 5.51
CA HIS A 11 7.87 5.69 6.32
C HIS A 11 9.28 6.28 6.44
N VAL A 12 9.65 7.30 5.65
CA VAL A 12 11.01 7.88 5.65
C VAL A 12 11.51 8.24 7.05
N PRO A 13 10.70 8.83 7.97
CA PRO A 13 11.15 9.10 9.34
C PRO A 13 11.63 7.86 10.10
N LEU A 14 11.07 6.67 9.84
CA LEU A 14 11.45 5.43 10.53
C LEU A 14 12.91 5.02 10.24
N PHE A 15 13.44 5.39 9.07
CA PHE A 15 14.82 5.10 8.68
C PHE A 15 15.83 5.97 9.42
N LEU A 16 15.36 7.07 10.02
CA LEU A 16 16.18 8.04 10.75
C LEU A 16 16.13 7.82 12.27
N MET A 17 15.25 6.93 12.76
CA MET A 17 15.05 6.67 14.18
C MET A 17 15.79 5.40 14.63
N PRO A 18 16.83 5.50 15.48
CA PRO A 18 17.55 4.34 15.99
C PRO A 18 16.62 3.38 16.77
N GLY A 19 16.88 2.07 16.66
CA GLY A 19 16.15 1.04 17.40
C GLY A 19 14.80 0.61 16.80
N ILE A 20 14.45 1.13 15.62
CA ILE A 20 13.26 0.72 14.87
C ILE A 20 13.66 -0.23 13.73
N SER A 21 12.77 -1.14 13.33
CA SER A 21 13.05 -2.20 12.33
C SER A 21 13.57 -1.72 10.97
N GLN A 22 13.29 -0.47 10.60
CA GLN A 22 13.70 0.12 9.32
C GLN A 22 15.05 0.86 9.44
N ALA A 23 15.50 1.16 10.65
CA ALA A 23 16.82 1.74 10.88
C ALA A 23 17.88 0.79 10.30
N GLY A 24 18.90 1.35 9.65
CA GLY A 24 19.99 0.56 9.04
C GLY A 24 19.66 -0.15 7.72
N THR A 25 18.40 -0.11 7.25
CA THR A 25 18.04 -0.60 5.92
C THR A 25 18.02 0.51 4.86
N PRO A 26 18.48 0.27 3.61
CA PRO A 26 18.36 1.26 2.55
C PRO A 26 16.89 1.46 2.11
N PHE A 27 16.42 2.71 2.09
CA PHE A 27 15.04 3.05 1.68
C PHE A 27 14.67 2.52 0.28
N TRP A 28 15.63 2.50 -0.65
CA TRP A 28 15.42 2.00 -2.01
C TRP A 28 15.16 0.48 -2.07
N LEU A 29 15.56 -0.29 -1.06
CA LEU A 29 15.17 -1.70 -0.91
C LEU A 29 13.79 -1.85 -0.28
N TYR A 30 13.37 -0.88 0.52
CA TYR A 30 12.08 -0.87 1.19
C TYR A 30 10.93 -0.42 0.30
N ALA A 31 11.12 0.66 -0.47
CA ALA A 31 10.06 1.21 -1.31
C ALA A 31 9.43 0.18 -2.27
N PRO A 32 10.19 -0.70 -2.96
CA PRO A 32 9.60 -1.73 -3.80
C PRO A 32 8.83 -2.82 -3.02
N VAL A 33 9.15 -3.06 -1.75
CA VAL A 33 8.37 -3.95 -0.87
C VAL A 33 7.01 -3.35 -0.57
N VAL A 34 6.97 -2.05 -0.23
CA VAL A 34 5.72 -1.30 -0.01
C VAL A 34 4.82 -1.35 -1.24
N VAL A 35 5.40 -1.20 -2.44
CA VAL A 35 4.67 -1.34 -3.70
C VAL A 35 4.09 -2.75 -3.85
N GLY A 36 4.89 -3.80 -3.64
CA GLY A 36 4.43 -5.18 -3.76
C GLY A 36 3.32 -5.52 -2.76
N ILE A 37 3.44 -5.10 -1.50
CA ILE A 37 2.40 -5.26 -0.48
C ILE A 37 1.13 -4.50 -0.88
N SER A 38 1.24 -3.30 -1.45
CA SER A 38 0.08 -2.53 -1.93
C SER A 38 -0.67 -3.27 -3.04
N VAL A 39 0.05 -3.91 -3.96
CA VAL A 39 -0.52 -4.73 -5.03
C VAL A 39 -1.24 -5.95 -4.45
N MET A 40 -0.59 -6.67 -3.53
CA MET A 40 -1.18 -7.83 -2.86
C MET A 40 -2.44 -7.46 -2.06
N ALA A 41 -2.38 -6.39 -1.28
CA ALA A 41 -3.50 -5.90 -0.48
C ALA A 41 -4.68 -5.48 -1.35
N SER A 42 -4.42 -4.80 -2.48
CA SER A 42 -5.45 -4.40 -3.44
C SER A 42 -6.10 -5.60 -4.10
N TRP A 43 -5.30 -6.58 -4.53
CA TRP A 43 -5.80 -7.83 -5.11
C TRP A 43 -6.67 -8.60 -4.11
N LEU A 44 -6.20 -8.74 -2.87
CA LEU A 44 -6.91 -9.46 -1.80
C LEU A 44 -8.19 -8.76 -1.38
N TYR A 45 -8.20 -7.42 -1.34
CA TYR A 45 -9.39 -6.63 -1.10
C TYR A 45 -10.49 -6.92 -2.14
N ASN A 46 -10.12 -6.93 -3.43
CA ASN A 46 -11.05 -7.25 -4.52
C ASN A 46 -11.51 -8.72 -4.47
N ALA A 47 -10.58 -9.64 -4.20
CA ALA A 47 -10.90 -11.06 -4.03
C ALA A 47 -11.86 -11.33 -2.86
N ALA A 48 -11.79 -10.51 -1.80
CA ALA A 48 -12.65 -10.60 -0.63
C ALA A 48 -14.01 -9.89 -0.80
N GLY A 49 -14.32 -9.40 -2.01
CA GLY A 49 -15.57 -8.68 -2.28
C GLY A 49 -15.61 -7.29 -1.65
N GLY A 50 -14.47 -6.60 -1.54
CA GLY A 50 -14.37 -5.24 -1.03
C GLY A 50 -14.35 -5.13 0.50
N ARG A 51 -14.03 -6.22 1.21
CA ARG A 51 -13.95 -6.24 2.68
C ARG A 51 -12.62 -5.67 3.17
N VAL A 52 -12.66 -4.51 3.83
CA VAL A 52 -11.48 -3.79 4.34
C VAL A 52 -10.71 -4.57 5.41
N ILE A 53 -11.34 -5.49 6.13
CA ILE A 53 -10.65 -6.29 7.16
C ILE A 53 -9.50 -7.12 6.58
N VAL A 54 -9.59 -7.54 5.31
CA VAL A 54 -8.56 -8.36 4.66
C VAL A 54 -7.26 -7.58 4.47
N PRO A 55 -7.21 -6.41 3.80
CA PRO A 55 -5.98 -5.62 3.72
C PRO A 55 -5.49 -5.13 5.08
N VAL A 56 -6.35 -4.92 6.08
CA VAL A 56 -5.93 -4.61 7.45
C VAL A 56 -5.13 -5.76 8.07
N VAL A 57 -5.60 -7.00 7.92
CA VAL A 57 -4.86 -8.19 8.39
C VAL A 57 -3.53 -8.33 7.65
N VAL A 58 -3.50 -8.15 6.33
CA VAL A 58 -2.26 -8.20 5.53
C VAL A 58 -1.25 -7.14 6.01
N HIS A 59 -1.70 -5.92 6.28
CA HIS A 59 -0.87 -4.83 6.81
C HIS A 59 -0.31 -5.19 8.19
N THR A 60 -1.15 -5.66 9.11
CA THR A 60 -0.72 -6.05 10.46
C THR A 60 0.30 -7.19 10.42
N LEU A 61 0.08 -8.20 9.57
CA LEU A 61 1.04 -9.29 9.38
C LEU A 61 2.36 -8.79 8.79
N SER A 62 2.31 -7.87 7.84
CA SER A 62 3.51 -7.27 7.24
C SER A 62 4.35 -6.52 8.28
N ASN A 63 3.69 -5.79 9.19
CA ASN A 63 4.37 -5.12 10.30
C ASN A 63 5.00 -6.12 11.27
N ALA A 64 4.27 -7.17 11.64
CA ALA A 64 4.80 -8.21 12.53
C ALA A 64 6.05 -8.87 11.93
N VAL A 65 6.01 -9.22 10.65
CA VAL A 65 7.16 -9.77 9.92
C VAL A 65 8.33 -8.78 9.91
N SER A 66 8.09 -7.49 9.66
CA SER A 66 9.14 -6.47 9.67
C SER A 66 9.83 -6.37 11.04
N VAL A 67 9.08 -6.47 12.14
CA VAL A 67 9.65 -6.45 13.50
C VAL A 67 10.45 -7.72 13.77
N THR A 68 9.93 -8.90 13.45
CA THR A 68 10.64 -10.18 13.66
C THR A 68 11.88 -10.31 12.76
N ALA A 69 11.84 -9.75 11.55
CA ALA A 69 12.99 -9.69 10.66
C ALA A 69 14.13 -8.83 11.25
N ALA A 70 13.78 -7.73 11.91
CA ALA A 70 14.74 -6.83 12.55
C ALA A 70 15.33 -7.39 13.86
N THR A 71 14.68 -8.35 14.52
CA THR A 71 15.26 -9.02 15.71
C THR A 71 16.36 -10.04 15.35
N GLY A 72 16.79 -10.11 14.09
CA GLY A 72 17.92 -10.92 13.64
C GLY A 72 17.60 -12.40 13.39
N VAL A 73 16.33 -12.81 13.48
CA VAL A 73 15.90 -14.19 13.26
C VAL A 73 16.24 -14.69 11.84
N VAL A 74 16.30 -13.79 10.87
CA VAL A 74 16.49 -14.08 9.44
C VAL A 74 17.88 -13.64 8.92
N GLY A 75 18.72 -13.06 9.79
CA GLY A 75 20.02 -12.48 9.44
C GLY A 75 20.09 -10.97 9.70
N GLY A 76 21.12 -10.31 9.15
CA GLY A 76 21.27 -8.85 9.28
C GLY A 76 20.15 -8.08 8.56
N GLU A 77 19.88 -6.86 9.00
CA GLU A 77 18.76 -6.02 8.55
C GLU A 77 18.62 -5.94 7.02
N VAL A 78 19.74 -5.72 6.32
CA VAL A 78 19.77 -5.66 4.84
C VAL A 78 19.43 -6.99 4.20
N VAL A 79 19.93 -8.11 4.73
CA VAL A 79 19.66 -9.46 4.20
C VAL A 79 18.18 -9.79 4.39
N SER A 80 17.64 -9.54 5.58
CA SER A 80 16.22 -9.71 5.87
C SER A 80 15.35 -8.88 4.94
N GLN A 81 15.74 -7.64 4.66
CA GLN A 81 15.03 -6.76 3.71
C GLN A 81 15.05 -7.30 2.27
N ILE A 82 16.19 -7.83 1.81
CA ILE A 82 16.30 -8.46 0.48
C ILE A 82 15.43 -9.71 0.40
N VAL A 83 15.41 -10.54 1.44
CA VAL A 83 14.55 -11.74 1.50
C VAL A 83 13.07 -11.34 1.42
N LEU A 84 12.65 -10.33 2.17
CA LEU A 84 11.28 -9.82 2.10
C LEU A 84 10.93 -9.28 0.71
N LEU A 85 11.85 -8.56 0.08
CA LEU A 85 11.69 -8.09 -1.29
C LEU A 85 11.45 -9.24 -2.27
N VAL A 86 12.29 -10.26 -2.23
CA VAL A 86 12.16 -11.43 -3.11
C VAL A 86 10.84 -12.15 -2.85
N VAL A 87 10.51 -12.44 -1.58
CA VAL A 87 9.28 -13.17 -1.23
C VAL A 87 8.03 -12.42 -1.70
N VAL A 88 7.95 -11.12 -1.43
CA VAL A 88 6.79 -10.30 -1.85
C VAL A 88 6.64 -10.31 -3.37
N TRP A 89 7.73 -10.11 -4.12
CA TRP A 89 7.65 -10.08 -5.58
C TRP A 89 7.41 -11.45 -6.21
N VAL A 90 7.88 -12.53 -5.59
CA VAL A 90 7.50 -13.90 -5.99
C VAL A 90 6.01 -14.11 -5.81
N ILE A 91 5.42 -13.69 -4.68
CA ILE A 91 3.97 -13.80 -4.45
C ILE A 91 3.21 -12.95 -5.47
N VAL A 92 3.63 -11.70 -5.72
CA VAL A 92 3.02 -10.85 -6.75
C VAL A 92 3.08 -11.51 -8.12
N ALA A 93 4.23 -12.05 -8.51
CA ALA A 93 4.40 -12.75 -9.79
C ALA A 93 3.47 -13.97 -9.89
N ILE A 94 3.35 -14.77 -8.82
CA ILE A 94 2.43 -15.92 -8.77
C ILE A 94 0.98 -15.45 -8.90
N LEU A 95 0.58 -14.39 -8.19
CA LEU A 95 -0.78 -13.85 -8.25
C LEU A 95 -1.11 -13.38 -9.66
N VAL A 96 -0.22 -12.62 -10.29
CA VAL A 96 -0.40 -12.12 -11.66
C VAL A 96 -0.40 -13.27 -12.66
N TRP A 97 0.48 -14.26 -12.52
CA TRP A 97 0.55 -15.40 -13.42
C TRP A 97 -0.68 -16.32 -13.33
N ARG A 98 -1.20 -16.55 -12.12
CA ARG A 98 -2.35 -17.46 -11.88
C ARG A 98 -3.70 -16.81 -12.15
N TYR A 99 -3.85 -15.53 -11.81
CA TYR A 99 -5.16 -14.85 -11.76
C TYR A 99 -5.25 -13.62 -12.65
N GLY A 100 -4.18 -13.31 -13.40
CA GLY A 100 -4.11 -12.13 -14.25
C GLY A 100 -4.17 -10.83 -13.43
N THR A 101 -4.40 -9.73 -14.14
CA THR A 101 -4.51 -8.38 -13.56
C THR A 101 -5.95 -7.94 -13.33
N GLU A 102 -6.94 -8.79 -13.59
CA GLU A 102 -8.37 -8.43 -13.57
C GLU A 102 -8.86 -7.98 -12.18
N ARG A 103 -8.23 -8.52 -11.14
CA ARG A 103 -8.46 -8.17 -9.72
C ARG A 103 -7.55 -7.05 -9.22
N LEU A 104 -6.66 -6.52 -10.06
CA LEU A 104 -6.07 -5.20 -9.80
C LEU A 104 -7.13 -4.14 -10.14
N ALA A 105 -7.01 -2.93 -9.57
CA ALA A 105 -8.02 -1.88 -9.69
C ALA A 105 -8.47 -1.65 -11.15
N SER A 106 -9.58 -2.30 -11.52
CA SER A 106 -10.10 -2.35 -12.89
C SER A 106 -11.29 -1.42 -13.08
N LYS A 107 -11.85 -0.90 -11.97
CA LYS A 107 -12.91 0.09 -12.01
C LYS A 107 -12.29 1.49 -12.03
N PRO A 108 -12.68 2.35 -12.99
CA PRO A 108 -12.49 3.78 -12.85
C PRO A 108 -12.97 4.21 -11.47
N LEU A 109 -12.29 5.20 -10.86
CA LEU A 109 -12.85 5.86 -9.69
C LEU A 109 -14.28 6.28 -10.08
N PRO A 110 -15.31 5.92 -9.28
CA PRO A 110 -16.62 6.53 -9.48
C PRO A 110 -16.40 8.03 -9.54
N ASP A 111 -16.99 8.71 -10.52
CA ASP A 111 -16.97 10.17 -10.60
C ASP A 111 -17.37 10.66 -9.21
N GLY A 112 -16.36 11.05 -8.43
CA GLY A 112 -16.53 11.16 -7.00
C GLY A 112 -17.59 12.20 -6.81
N GLY A 113 -18.68 11.87 -6.11
CA GLY A 113 -19.82 12.77 -5.83
C GLY A 113 -19.46 14.01 -5.00
N LEU A 114 -18.19 14.43 -5.08
CA LEU A 114 -17.70 15.78 -4.92
C LEU A 114 -17.96 16.56 -6.22
N ASP A 115 -19.23 16.67 -6.60
CA ASP A 115 -19.66 17.80 -7.42
C ASP A 115 -19.46 19.02 -6.53
N PHE A 116 -18.25 19.60 -6.57
CA PHE A 116 -18.02 20.91 -5.99
C PHE A 116 -18.92 21.85 -6.79
N VAL A 117 -20.11 22.12 -6.25
CA VAL A 117 -21.05 23.09 -6.82
C VAL A 117 -20.23 24.34 -7.12
N SER A 118 -20.04 24.61 -8.41
CA SER A 118 -19.35 25.82 -8.81
C SER A 118 -20.16 26.99 -8.23
N PRO A 119 -19.54 28.01 -7.59
CA PRO A 119 -20.25 29.12 -6.94
C PRO A 119 -21.25 29.87 -7.85
N THR A 120 -21.20 29.62 -9.15
CA THR A 120 -22.14 30.12 -10.16
C THR A 120 -23.56 29.56 -10.02
N GLU A 121 -23.74 28.34 -9.51
CA GLU A 121 -25.06 27.68 -9.48
C GLU A 121 -25.93 28.14 -8.29
N SER A 122 -25.32 28.55 -7.17
CA SER A 122 -26.07 29.06 -6.00
C SER A 122 -26.71 30.44 -6.23
N LYS A 123 -26.33 31.14 -7.31
CA LYS A 123 -26.80 32.49 -7.61
C LYS A 123 -28.10 32.51 -8.43
N GLY A 124 -28.49 31.39 -9.03
CA GLY A 124 -29.73 31.26 -9.80
C GLY A 124 -30.96 30.87 -8.98
N LEU A 125 -30.77 30.32 -7.77
CA LEU A 125 -31.86 29.78 -6.96
C LEU A 125 -32.52 30.80 -6.00
N ASN A 126 -31.98 32.02 -5.90
CA ASN A 126 -32.41 33.04 -4.94
C ASN A 126 -33.00 34.31 -5.59
N ALA A 127 -33.40 34.24 -6.87
CA ALA A 127 -34.13 35.35 -7.49
C ALA A 127 -35.63 35.21 -7.16
N PRO A 128 -36.24 36.15 -6.41
CA PRO A 128 -37.68 36.14 -6.20
C PRO A 128 -38.39 36.56 -7.49
N GLU A 129 -39.38 35.76 -7.92
CA GLU A 129 -40.48 36.22 -8.79
C GLU A 129 -41.56 36.91 -7.94
#